data_AF-A0A939PM97-F1
#
_entry.id   AF-A0A939PM97-F1
#
_cell.length_a   1.000
_cell.length_b   1.000
_cell.length_c   1.000
_cell.angle_alpha   90.00
_cell.angle_beta   90.00
_cell.angle_gamma   90.00
#
_symmetry.space_group_name_H-M   'P 1'
#
loop_
_entity.id
_entity.type
_entity.pdbx_description
1 polymer ?
#
loop_
_entity_poly.entity_id
_entity_poly.type
_entity_poly.pdbx_seq_one_letter_code
_entity_poly.pdbx_strand_id
1 'polypeptide(L)'
;MEWSEFARRLGRELAGLERDTILIVRERDESRHYVQAMREPDRLYAEAVSNNFLDGPLLLTLADEEVMSESGWRPPAEPSPRNWWTELPAVSSVEDHSRLADVMVTALRDVQGVRRPSDLVYESFHRHGTGLIELLDFGLDTADPSRISSQRRSAPDDLETRLADAKQRGDHTTYFQLLLTADLVMPATAQDVEDPDSAKFPTTSIGGSTYVMVFTSPESLGQGLYRRTTFAALAQAWPDPAWQLAINAGLPSEVHLDQAAVARLIPAPQQPVMAAPVPDKAPIPIRAPQGTRLWYWPGEGEETPVAVYDAIGGVWTPVAIPAPWGE
;
A
#
# COMPACT_ATOMS: atom_id res chain seq x y z
N MET A 1 -20.18 1.52 10.49
CA MET A 1 -18.81 1.45 9.96
C MET A 1 -18.48 2.81 9.39
N GLU A 2 -17.38 3.41 9.83
CA GLU A 2 -16.89 4.69 9.30
C GLU A 2 -16.11 4.47 7.99
N TRP A 3 -15.97 5.51 7.16
CA TRP A 3 -15.23 5.43 5.89
C TRP A 3 -13.76 5.01 6.07
N SER A 4 -13.09 5.48 7.13
CA SER A 4 -11.71 5.08 7.45
C SER A 4 -11.59 3.60 7.82
N GLU A 5 -12.58 3.07 8.53
CA GLU A 5 -12.66 1.65 8.85
C GLU A 5 -12.92 0.82 7.59
N PHE A 6 -13.82 1.28 6.73
CA PHE A 6 -14.10 0.63 5.43
C PHE A 6 -12.86 0.61 4.54
N ALA A 7 -12.15 1.74 4.37
CA ALA A 7 -10.92 1.82 3.58
C ALA A 7 -9.87 0.82 4.05
N ARG A 8 -9.65 0.73 5.37
CA ARG A 8 -8.72 -0.23 5.98
C ARG A 8 -9.13 -1.68 5.69
N ARG A 9 -10.42 -2.00 5.82
CA ARG A 9 -10.91 -3.37 5.53
C ARG A 9 -10.76 -3.68 4.04
N LEU A 10 -11.13 -2.76 3.15
CA LEU A 10 -10.96 -2.91 1.71
C LEU A 10 -9.49 -3.13 1.34
N GLY A 11 -8.55 -2.37 1.90
CA GLY A 11 -7.11 -2.56 1.66
C GLY A 11 -6.63 -3.97 2.02
N ARG A 12 -7.10 -4.53 3.13
CA ARG A 12 -6.80 -5.92 3.52
C ARG A 12 -7.42 -6.94 2.57
N GLU A 13 -8.66 -6.71 2.14
CA GLU A 13 -9.31 -7.58 1.15
C GLU A 13 -8.56 -7.56 -0.18
N LEU A 14 -8.17 -6.37 -0.67
CA LEU A 14 -7.39 -6.19 -1.90
C LEU A 14 -6.02 -6.90 -1.84
N ALA A 15 -5.32 -6.78 -0.71
CA ALA A 15 -4.05 -7.47 -0.49
C ALA A 15 -4.19 -9.00 -0.47
N GLY A 16 -5.31 -9.49 0.08
CA GLY A 16 -5.61 -10.91 0.20
C GLY A 16 -6.41 -11.51 -0.96
N LEU A 17 -6.66 -10.76 -2.05
CA LEU A 17 -7.38 -11.28 -3.20
C LEU A 17 -6.60 -12.43 -3.84
N GLU A 18 -7.23 -13.59 -3.95
CA GLU A 18 -6.67 -14.74 -4.64
C GLU A 18 -6.58 -14.48 -6.14
N ARG A 19 -5.65 -15.14 -6.83
CA ARG A 19 -5.52 -15.05 -8.28
C ARG A 19 -6.83 -15.38 -9.00
N ASP A 20 -7.07 -14.67 -10.10
CA ASP A 20 -8.27 -14.77 -10.93
C ASP A 20 -9.57 -14.42 -10.17
N THR A 21 -9.47 -13.70 -9.07
CA THR A 21 -10.62 -13.23 -8.28
C THR A 21 -10.96 -11.79 -8.62
N ILE A 22 -12.25 -11.52 -8.71
CA ILE A 22 -12.84 -10.20 -8.93
C ILE A 22 -13.57 -9.81 -7.65
N LEU A 23 -13.40 -8.56 -7.23
CA LEU A 23 -14.16 -7.92 -6.16
C LEU A 23 -14.83 -6.68 -6.74
N ILE A 24 -16.15 -6.60 -6.65
CA ILE A 24 -16.96 -5.46 -7.08
C ILE A 24 -17.61 -4.88 -5.82
N VAL A 25 -17.52 -3.56 -5.65
CA VAL A 25 -18.20 -2.82 -4.59
C VAL A 25 -19.05 -1.74 -5.22
N ARG A 26 -20.32 -1.67 -4.81
CA ARG A 26 -21.31 -0.75 -5.37
C ARG A 26 -22.36 -0.38 -4.33
N GLU A 27 -23.13 0.66 -4.60
CA GLU A 27 -24.31 0.95 -3.79
C GLU A 27 -25.36 -0.17 -3.95
N ARG A 28 -26.12 -0.42 -2.88
CA ARG A 28 -27.16 -1.45 -2.85
C ARG A 28 -28.25 -1.18 -3.87
N ASP A 29 -28.74 0.06 -3.89
CA ASP A 29 -29.91 0.48 -4.66
C ASP A 29 -29.57 1.10 -6.03
N GLU A 30 -28.30 1.42 -6.27
CA GLU A 30 -27.79 1.91 -7.56
C GLU A 30 -26.63 1.05 -8.03
N SER A 31 -26.87 0.19 -9.03
CA SER A 31 -25.86 -0.78 -9.49
C SER A 31 -24.93 -0.24 -10.58
N ARG A 32 -25.25 0.92 -11.18
CA ARG A 32 -24.43 1.48 -12.27
C ARG A 32 -23.18 2.17 -11.75
N HIS A 33 -23.22 2.72 -10.53
CA HIS A 33 -22.06 3.23 -9.82
C HIS A 33 -21.34 2.10 -9.08
N TYR A 34 -20.10 1.82 -9.48
CA TYR A 34 -19.28 0.78 -8.88
C TYR A 34 -17.79 1.12 -8.96
N VAL A 35 -17.05 0.46 -8.10
CA VAL A 35 -15.60 0.22 -8.24
C VAL A 35 -15.36 -1.28 -8.22
N GLN A 36 -14.32 -1.73 -8.92
CA GLN A 36 -13.94 -3.13 -8.92
C GLN A 36 -12.43 -3.30 -8.93
N ALA A 37 -11.98 -4.44 -8.41
CA ALA A 37 -10.60 -4.87 -8.44
C ALA A 37 -10.52 -6.33 -8.93
N MET A 38 -9.55 -6.59 -9.80
CA MET A 38 -9.32 -7.88 -10.44
C MET A 38 -7.89 -8.31 -10.17
N ARG A 39 -7.72 -9.42 -9.46
CA ARG A 39 -6.40 -10.00 -9.23
C ARG A 39 -6.01 -10.84 -10.45
N GLU A 40 -5.26 -10.22 -11.35
CA GLU A 40 -4.67 -10.88 -12.51
C GLU A 40 -3.34 -11.55 -12.12
N PRO A 41 -2.77 -12.41 -12.98
CA PRO A 41 -1.53 -13.13 -12.68
C PRO A 41 -0.33 -12.23 -12.36
N ASP A 42 -0.28 -11.05 -12.97
CA ASP A 42 0.86 -10.13 -12.98
C ASP A 42 0.56 -8.75 -12.35
N ARG A 43 -0.68 -8.52 -11.91
CA ARG A 43 -1.10 -7.25 -11.31
C ARG A 43 -2.41 -7.36 -10.53
N LEU A 44 -2.68 -6.33 -9.75
CA LEU A 44 -4.02 -6.02 -9.26
C LEU A 44 -4.56 -4.84 -10.07
N TYR A 45 -5.52 -5.10 -10.96
CA TYR A 45 -6.11 -4.10 -11.83
C TYR A 45 -7.42 -3.59 -11.22
N ALA A 46 -7.59 -2.28 -11.12
CA ALA A 46 -8.78 -1.67 -10.55
C ALA A 46 -9.47 -0.77 -11.57
N GLU A 47 -10.80 -0.75 -11.51
CA GLU A 47 -11.64 0.10 -12.36
C GLU A 47 -12.72 0.80 -11.55
N ALA A 48 -13.13 1.97 -12.03
CA ALA A 48 -14.36 2.64 -11.66
C ALA A 48 -15.16 2.99 -12.91
N VAL A 49 -16.49 2.93 -12.82
CA VAL A 49 -17.36 3.21 -13.95
C VAL A 49 -17.12 4.62 -14.51
N SER A 50 -17.23 4.77 -15.83
CA SER A 50 -17.10 6.07 -16.52
C SER A 50 -18.36 6.49 -17.26
N ASN A 51 -18.37 7.73 -17.75
CA ASN A 51 -19.41 8.28 -18.62
C ASN A 51 -19.61 7.54 -19.95
N ASN A 52 -18.76 6.55 -20.28
CA ASN A 52 -19.05 5.61 -21.38
C ASN A 52 -20.25 4.69 -21.10
N PHE A 53 -20.64 4.52 -19.83
CA PHE A 53 -21.67 3.57 -19.39
C PHE A 53 -22.75 4.22 -18.51
N LEU A 54 -22.56 5.48 -18.12
CA LEU A 54 -23.52 6.22 -17.29
C LEU A 54 -24.44 7.08 -18.16
N ASP A 55 -25.63 7.35 -17.64
CA ASP A 55 -26.63 8.17 -18.31
C ASP A 55 -27.40 9.05 -17.32
N GLY A 56 -28.04 10.09 -17.85
CA GLY A 56 -28.91 11.00 -17.11
C GLY A 56 -28.26 11.55 -15.83
N PRO A 57 -28.90 11.40 -14.65
CA PRO A 57 -28.42 11.98 -13.40
C PRO A 57 -27.18 11.28 -12.82
N LEU A 58 -26.73 10.16 -13.39
CA LEU A 58 -25.57 9.42 -12.92
C LEU A 58 -24.27 9.83 -13.60
N LEU A 59 -24.34 10.64 -14.65
CA LEU A 59 -23.16 11.14 -15.36
C LEU A 59 -22.23 11.88 -14.38
N LEU A 60 -20.95 11.53 -14.43
CA LEU A 60 -19.90 12.24 -13.72
C LEU A 60 -19.75 13.63 -14.33
N THR A 61 -19.76 14.66 -13.50
CA THR A 61 -19.48 16.03 -13.93
C THR A 61 -17.98 16.21 -14.20
N LEU A 62 -17.59 17.31 -14.84
CA LEU A 62 -16.16 17.63 -15.04
C LEU A 62 -15.39 17.74 -13.71
N ALA A 63 -16.05 18.22 -12.65
CA ALA A 63 -15.44 18.30 -11.32
C ALA A 63 -15.23 16.91 -10.72
N ASP A 64 -16.18 15.99 -10.95
CA ASP A 64 -16.04 14.60 -10.51
C ASP A 64 -14.88 13.90 -11.24
N GLU A 65 -14.76 14.10 -12.56
CA GLU A 65 -13.67 13.55 -13.36
C GLU A 65 -12.29 14.14 -12.97
N GLU A 66 -12.25 15.39 -12.51
CA GLU A 66 -11.05 16.01 -11.93
C GLU A 66 -10.66 15.34 -10.61
N VAL A 67 -11.60 15.14 -9.68
CA VAL A 67 -11.38 14.41 -8.41
C VAL A 67 -10.91 12.97 -8.67
N MET A 68 -11.47 12.28 -9.67
CA MET A 68 -11.00 10.96 -10.08
C MET A 68 -9.51 11.00 -10.48
N SER A 69 -9.13 11.97 -11.31
CA SER A 69 -7.74 12.12 -11.77
C SER A 69 -6.77 12.44 -10.63
N GLU A 70 -7.13 13.38 -9.75
CA GLU A 70 -6.29 13.81 -8.62
C GLU A 70 -6.11 12.72 -7.56
N SER A 71 -7.11 11.87 -7.37
CA SER A 71 -7.04 10.75 -6.42
C SER A 71 -6.22 9.56 -6.93
N GLY A 72 -5.81 9.55 -8.20
CA GLY A 72 -4.94 8.53 -8.77
C GLY A 72 -5.61 7.60 -9.78
N TRP A 73 -6.87 7.86 -10.17
CA TRP A 73 -7.46 7.19 -11.32
C TRP A 73 -6.92 7.76 -12.63
N ARG A 74 -6.72 6.88 -13.61
CA ARG A 74 -6.38 7.26 -14.99
C ARG A 74 -7.67 7.30 -15.82
N PRO A 75 -7.82 8.30 -16.71
CA PRO A 75 -9.03 8.44 -17.50
C PRO A 75 -9.20 7.29 -18.49
N PRO A 76 -10.45 7.02 -18.94
CA PRO A 76 -10.71 6.13 -20.07
C PRO A 76 -9.92 6.54 -21.32
N ALA A 77 -9.49 5.56 -22.11
CA ALA A 77 -8.78 5.76 -23.37
C ALA A 77 -9.39 4.94 -24.51
N GLU A 78 -9.28 5.46 -25.73
CA GLU A 78 -9.66 4.75 -26.96
C GLU A 78 -8.47 3.91 -27.48
N PRO A 79 -8.68 2.63 -27.85
CA PRO A 79 -9.94 1.86 -27.85
C PRO A 79 -10.30 1.24 -26.49
N SER A 80 -9.35 1.19 -25.55
CA SER A 80 -9.51 0.66 -24.19
C SER A 80 -8.41 1.19 -23.27
N PRO A 81 -8.63 1.28 -21.95
CA PRO A 81 -9.83 0.89 -21.20
C PRO A 81 -10.98 1.91 -21.30
N ARG A 82 -12.22 1.41 -21.26
CA ARG A 82 -13.44 2.24 -21.35
C ARG A 82 -13.88 2.80 -19.98
N ASN A 83 -13.32 2.29 -18.89
CA ASN A 83 -13.54 2.75 -17.52
C ASN A 83 -12.37 3.60 -17.03
N TRP A 84 -12.58 4.32 -15.92
CA TRP A 84 -11.47 4.85 -15.14
C TRP A 84 -10.67 3.69 -14.58
N TRP A 85 -9.35 3.79 -14.55
CA TRP A 85 -8.52 2.65 -14.19
C TRP A 85 -7.26 3.03 -13.42
N THR A 86 -6.77 2.10 -12.62
CA THR A 86 -5.43 2.15 -12.03
C THR A 86 -4.98 0.72 -11.76
N GLU A 87 -3.70 0.52 -11.43
CA GLU A 87 -3.18 -0.81 -11.18
C GLU A 87 -2.01 -0.80 -10.21
N LEU A 88 -1.84 -1.93 -9.53
CA LEU A 88 -0.66 -2.24 -8.74
C LEU A 88 0.09 -3.43 -9.36
N PRO A 89 1.43 -3.45 -9.33
CA PRO A 89 2.19 -4.64 -9.70
C PRO A 89 1.82 -5.87 -8.86
N ALA A 90 2.05 -7.09 -9.39
CA ALA A 90 1.76 -8.35 -8.67
C ALA A 90 2.28 -8.40 -7.24
N VAL A 91 3.49 -7.87 -7.03
CA VAL A 91 4.12 -7.74 -5.72
C VAL A 91 4.04 -6.27 -5.32
N SER A 92 3.19 -5.97 -4.34
CA SER A 92 2.94 -4.63 -3.83
C SER A 92 2.88 -4.66 -2.31
N SER A 93 3.26 -3.56 -1.67
CA SER A 93 3.28 -3.47 -0.20
C SER A 93 1.87 -3.32 0.38
N VAL A 94 1.71 -3.51 1.69
CA VAL A 94 0.43 -3.24 2.39
C VAL A 94 0.03 -1.76 2.24
N GLU A 95 1.00 -0.85 2.23
CA GLU A 95 0.75 0.57 2.02
C GLU A 95 0.20 0.86 0.61
N ASP A 96 0.70 0.17 -0.43
CA ASP A 96 0.19 0.33 -1.79
C ASP A 96 -1.27 -0.12 -1.90
N HIS A 97 -1.65 -1.24 -1.27
CA HIS A 97 -3.03 -1.70 -1.21
C HIS A 97 -3.93 -0.76 -0.39
N SER A 98 -3.38 -0.15 0.66
CA SER A 98 -4.09 0.85 1.46
C SER A 98 -4.36 2.12 0.64
N ARG A 99 -3.36 2.62 -0.10
CA ARG A 99 -3.53 3.74 -1.03
C ARG A 99 -4.55 3.42 -2.12
N LEU A 100 -4.51 2.21 -2.70
CA LEU A 100 -5.51 1.78 -3.68
C LEU A 100 -6.92 1.75 -3.09
N ALA A 101 -7.09 1.31 -1.85
CA ALA A 101 -8.37 1.37 -1.17
C ALA A 101 -8.86 2.81 -0.99
N ASP A 102 -7.97 3.77 -0.64
CA ASP A 102 -8.31 5.19 -0.55
C ASP A 102 -8.74 5.77 -1.90
N VAL A 103 -8.07 5.39 -2.99
CA VAL A 103 -8.44 5.74 -4.37
C VAL A 103 -9.85 5.23 -4.72
N MET A 104 -10.16 3.98 -4.35
CA MET A 104 -11.49 3.38 -4.54
C MET A 104 -12.56 4.03 -3.67
N VAL A 105 -12.24 4.37 -2.41
CA VAL A 105 -13.15 5.07 -1.50
C VAL A 105 -13.47 6.48 -2.00
N THR A 106 -12.50 7.18 -2.57
CA THR A 106 -12.71 8.51 -3.15
C THR A 106 -13.74 8.44 -4.29
N ALA A 107 -13.63 7.45 -5.17
CA ALA A 107 -14.62 7.23 -6.23
C ALA A 107 -16.03 6.95 -5.67
N LEU A 108 -16.15 6.09 -4.66
CA LEU A 108 -17.45 5.75 -4.07
C LEU A 108 -18.09 6.92 -3.31
N ARG A 109 -17.32 7.57 -2.43
CA ARG A 109 -17.82 8.58 -1.49
C ARG A 109 -17.95 9.95 -2.13
N ASP A 110 -16.89 10.41 -2.79
CA ASP A 110 -16.76 11.81 -3.20
C ASP A 110 -17.29 12.06 -4.61
N VAL A 111 -17.30 11.01 -5.46
CA VAL A 111 -17.71 11.10 -6.87
C VAL A 111 -19.07 10.45 -7.11
N GLN A 112 -19.24 9.20 -6.69
CA GLN A 112 -20.51 8.46 -6.89
C GLN A 112 -21.58 8.83 -5.84
N GLY A 113 -21.21 9.59 -4.80
CA GLY A 113 -22.17 10.16 -3.85
C GLY A 113 -22.72 9.18 -2.82
N VAL A 114 -22.08 8.02 -2.63
CA VAL A 114 -22.48 7.06 -1.60
C VAL A 114 -22.35 7.71 -0.23
N ARG A 115 -23.46 7.74 0.52
CA ARG A 115 -23.52 8.49 1.79
C ARG A 115 -22.75 7.80 2.91
N ARG A 116 -22.91 6.48 3.04
CA ARG A 116 -22.31 5.68 4.12
C ARG A 116 -21.83 4.33 3.62
N PRO A 117 -20.80 3.74 4.22
CA PRO A 117 -20.36 2.39 3.86
C PRO A 117 -21.46 1.33 4.01
N SER A 118 -22.42 1.50 4.92
CA SER A 118 -23.56 0.59 5.09
C SER A 118 -24.50 0.51 3.90
N ASP A 119 -24.45 1.51 3.01
CA ASP A 119 -25.27 1.57 1.80
C ASP A 119 -24.61 0.75 0.67
N LEU A 120 -23.37 0.28 0.86
CA LEU A 120 -22.64 -0.55 -0.07
C LEU A 120 -22.98 -2.03 0.09
N VAL A 121 -22.87 -2.75 -1.03
CA VAL A 121 -22.81 -4.21 -1.11
C VAL A 121 -21.63 -4.61 -1.97
N TYR A 122 -21.22 -5.87 -1.88
CA TYR A 122 -20.15 -6.39 -2.70
C TYR A 122 -20.46 -7.73 -3.36
N GLU A 123 -19.76 -8.02 -4.45
CA GLU A 123 -19.67 -9.34 -5.05
C GLU A 123 -18.20 -9.72 -5.15
N SER A 124 -17.83 -10.90 -4.67
CA SER A 124 -16.49 -11.46 -4.91
C SER A 124 -16.63 -12.84 -5.53
N PHE A 125 -15.87 -13.12 -6.59
CA PHE A 125 -15.96 -14.40 -7.30
C PHE A 125 -14.71 -14.64 -8.14
N HIS A 126 -14.38 -15.91 -8.38
CA HIS A 126 -13.37 -16.26 -9.38
C HIS A 126 -13.92 -15.99 -10.79
N ARG A 127 -13.11 -15.46 -11.71
CA ARG A 127 -13.48 -15.11 -13.10
C ARG A 127 -14.19 -16.25 -13.84
N HIS A 128 -13.85 -17.50 -13.51
CA HIS A 128 -14.44 -18.71 -14.10
C HIS A 128 -15.28 -19.54 -13.10
N GLY A 129 -15.57 -18.98 -11.92
CA GLY A 129 -16.38 -19.60 -10.88
C GLY A 129 -17.88 -19.42 -11.11
N THR A 130 -18.70 -20.24 -10.43
CA THR A 130 -20.16 -20.24 -10.56
C THR A 130 -20.90 -19.60 -9.40
N GLY A 131 -20.20 -19.23 -8.32
CA GLY A 131 -20.80 -18.65 -7.13
C GLY A 131 -19.94 -17.55 -6.51
N LEU A 132 -20.49 -16.90 -5.49
CA LEU A 132 -19.84 -15.83 -4.76
C LEU A 132 -19.00 -16.36 -3.60
N ILE A 133 -17.96 -15.61 -3.27
CA ILE A 133 -17.08 -15.79 -2.12
C ILE A 133 -17.54 -14.79 -1.05
N GLU A 134 -17.96 -15.31 0.10
CA GLU A 134 -18.24 -14.49 1.27
C GLU A 134 -16.93 -14.06 1.92
N LEU A 135 -16.78 -12.77 2.22
CA LEU A 135 -15.58 -12.16 2.80
C LEU A 135 -15.90 -11.83 4.27
N LEU A 136 -15.64 -12.78 5.15
CA LEU A 136 -16.18 -12.82 6.51
C LEU A 136 -15.76 -11.61 7.38
N ASP A 137 -14.66 -10.96 7.03
CA ASP A 137 -14.08 -9.84 7.77
C ASP A 137 -14.22 -8.49 7.04
N PHE A 138 -14.82 -8.48 5.85
CA PHE A 138 -14.99 -7.26 5.05
C PHE A 138 -16.00 -6.30 5.69
N GLY A 139 -17.03 -6.85 6.34
CA GLY A 139 -18.06 -6.10 7.06
C GLY A 139 -19.03 -5.33 6.18
N LEU A 140 -19.11 -5.68 4.90
CA LEU A 140 -20.22 -5.34 4.00
C LEU A 140 -21.08 -6.59 3.76
N ASP A 141 -22.35 -6.39 3.41
CA ASP A 141 -23.20 -7.48 2.97
C ASP A 141 -22.84 -7.89 1.53
N THR A 142 -22.90 -9.19 1.25
CA THR A 142 -22.85 -9.69 -0.13
C THR A 142 -24.11 -9.24 -0.88
N ALA A 143 -23.98 -8.83 -2.14
CA ALA A 143 -25.09 -8.35 -2.95
C ALA A 143 -26.18 -9.41 -3.19
N ASP A 144 -25.78 -10.69 -3.27
CA ASP A 144 -26.71 -11.82 -3.37
C ASP A 144 -26.23 -12.99 -2.46
N PRO A 145 -26.69 -13.03 -1.20
CA PRO A 145 -26.31 -14.08 -0.27
C PRO A 145 -26.72 -15.49 -0.72
N SER A 146 -27.71 -15.63 -1.60
CA SER A 146 -28.17 -16.94 -2.10
C SER A 146 -27.18 -17.60 -3.06
N ARG A 147 -26.25 -16.81 -3.62
CA ARG A 147 -25.21 -17.28 -4.55
C ARG A 147 -23.88 -17.61 -3.86
N ILE A 148 -23.78 -17.46 -2.54
CA ILE A 148 -22.56 -17.78 -1.79
C ILE A 148 -22.26 -19.27 -1.93
N SER A 149 -21.10 -19.59 -2.49
CA SER A 149 -20.61 -20.96 -2.67
C SER A 149 -19.39 -21.29 -1.81
N SER A 150 -18.67 -20.26 -1.36
CA SER A 150 -17.48 -20.40 -0.52
C SER A 150 -17.36 -19.21 0.43
N GLN A 151 -16.58 -19.38 1.49
CA GLN A 151 -16.32 -18.35 2.49
C GLN A 151 -14.81 -18.20 2.66
N ARG A 152 -14.35 -16.96 2.77
CA ARG A 152 -12.96 -16.57 2.97
C ARG A 152 -12.89 -15.64 4.18
N ARG A 153 -12.02 -15.95 5.13
CA ARG A 153 -11.60 -14.96 6.14
C ARG A 153 -10.47 -14.13 5.54
N SER A 154 -10.37 -12.86 5.90
CA SER A 154 -9.09 -12.17 5.68
C SER A 154 -8.02 -13.03 6.36
N ALA A 155 -6.87 -13.23 5.72
CA ALA A 155 -5.78 -13.91 6.39
C ALA A 155 -5.51 -13.17 7.73
N PRO A 156 -5.31 -13.88 8.86
CA PRO A 156 -4.77 -13.24 10.05
C PRO A 156 -3.51 -12.54 9.59
N ASP A 157 -3.47 -11.21 9.82
CA ASP A 157 -2.56 -10.22 9.26
C ASP A 157 -1.46 -10.83 8.38
N ASP A 158 -1.41 -10.53 7.07
CA ASP A 158 -0.34 -11.06 6.18
C ASP A 158 1.04 -11.02 6.85
N LEU A 159 1.27 -9.97 7.65
CA LEU A 159 2.40 -9.83 8.56
C LEU A 159 2.55 -10.94 9.62
N GLU A 160 1.53 -11.28 10.42
CA GLU A 160 1.57 -12.38 11.40
C GLU A 160 1.89 -13.72 10.72
N THR A 161 1.23 -14.00 9.59
CA THR A 161 1.50 -15.23 8.82
C THR A 161 2.94 -15.25 8.32
N ARG A 162 3.45 -14.14 7.76
CA ARG A 162 4.83 -14.01 7.28
C ARG A 162 5.86 -14.07 8.41
N LEU A 163 5.58 -13.49 9.57
CA LEU A 163 6.42 -13.57 10.76
C LEU A 163 6.45 -15.01 11.29
N ALA A 164 5.30 -15.67 11.39
CA ALA A 164 5.20 -17.06 11.79
C ALA A 164 5.96 -17.99 10.83
N ASP A 165 5.80 -17.81 9.51
CA ASP A 165 6.50 -18.59 8.48
C ASP A 165 8.02 -18.37 8.49
N ALA A 166 8.48 -17.13 8.69
CA ALA A 166 9.90 -16.82 8.81
C ALA A 166 10.49 -17.47 10.06
N LYS A 167 9.78 -17.38 11.19
CA LYS A 167 10.17 -18.01 12.47
C LYS A 167 10.20 -19.54 12.36
N GLN A 168 9.18 -20.16 11.78
CA GLN A 168 9.08 -21.60 11.58
C GLN A 168 10.23 -22.15 10.71
N ARG A 169 10.67 -21.38 9.71
CA ARG A 169 11.81 -21.71 8.84
C ARG A 169 13.18 -21.37 9.45
N GLY A 170 13.23 -20.74 10.62
CA GLY A 170 14.47 -20.25 11.23
C GLY A 170 15.12 -19.08 10.47
N ASP A 171 14.36 -18.39 9.60
CA ASP A 171 14.83 -17.23 8.85
C ASP A 171 14.76 -15.96 9.73
N HIS A 172 15.74 -15.85 10.63
CA HIS A 172 15.81 -14.72 11.56
C HIS A 172 16.00 -13.37 10.86
N THR A 173 16.68 -13.34 9.71
CA THR A 173 16.92 -12.10 8.97
C THR A 173 15.60 -11.52 8.48
N THR A 174 14.80 -12.35 7.79
CA THR A 174 13.49 -11.94 7.29
C THR A 174 12.55 -11.64 8.45
N TYR A 175 12.55 -12.47 9.49
CA TYR A 175 11.74 -12.25 10.70
C TYR A 175 11.97 -10.86 11.32
N PHE A 176 13.24 -10.49 11.58
CA PHE A 176 13.55 -9.20 12.19
C PHE A 176 13.36 -8.02 11.22
N GLN A 177 13.52 -8.21 9.91
CA GLN A 177 13.19 -7.17 8.93
C GLN A 177 11.69 -6.86 8.90
N LEU A 178 10.85 -7.89 8.92
CA LEU A 178 9.40 -7.74 9.04
C LEU A 178 9.04 -7.05 10.37
N LEU A 179 9.66 -7.46 11.47
CA LEU A 179 9.41 -6.89 12.78
C LEU A 179 9.78 -5.40 12.88
N LEU A 180 10.89 -4.99 12.26
CA LEU A 180 11.36 -3.59 12.26
C LEU A 180 10.48 -2.65 11.41
N THR A 181 9.66 -3.19 10.51
CA THR A 181 8.75 -2.43 9.65
C THR A 181 7.29 -2.49 10.10
N ALA A 182 7.00 -3.27 11.15
CA ALA A 182 5.67 -3.42 11.72
C ALA A 182 5.22 -2.19 12.52
N ASP A 183 3.91 -1.98 12.59
CA ASP A 183 3.32 -1.04 13.55
C ASP A 183 3.39 -1.67 14.95
N LEU A 184 4.01 -0.99 15.93
CA LEU A 184 3.99 -1.49 17.30
C LEU A 184 2.84 -0.88 18.07
N VAL A 185 1.98 -1.72 18.63
CA VAL A 185 0.86 -1.31 19.48
C VAL A 185 0.91 -1.99 20.84
N MET A 186 0.46 -1.28 21.86
CA MET A 186 0.31 -1.77 23.22
C MET A 186 -1.18 -1.78 23.59
N PRO A 187 -1.68 -2.82 24.28
CA PRO A 187 -2.99 -2.77 24.90
C PRO A 187 -3.11 -1.55 25.82
N ALA A 188 -4.29 -0.92 25.82
CA ALA A 188 -4.57 0.28 26.60
C ALA A 188 -5.96 0.21 27.25
N THR A 189 -6.15 0.92 28.35
CA THR A 189 -7.48 1.24 28.90
C THR A 189 -7.97 2.58 28.36
N ALA A 190 -9.24 2.93 28.58
CA ALA A 190 -9.78 4.23 28.20
C ALA A 190 -8.99 5.39 28.84
N GLN A 191 -8.62 5.24 30.11
CA GLN A 191 -7.81 6.22 30.84
C GLN A 191 -6.42 6.39 30.23
N ASP A 192 -5.79 5.30 29.77
CA ASP A 192 -4.47 5.35 29.14
C ASP A 192 -4.51 6.06 27.77
N VAL A 193 -5.65 6.03 27.09
CA VAL A 193 -5.86 6.75 25.82
C VAL A 193 -6.15 8.23 26.07
N GLU A 194 -6.89 8.55 27.14
CA GLU A 194 -7.21 9.94 27.53
C GLU A 194 -6.01 10.69 28.12
N ASP A 195 -5.14 10.00 28.87
CA ASP A 195 -3.90 10.57 29.45
C ASP A 195 -2.68 9.69 29.11
N PRO A 196 -2.13 9.81 27.89
CA PRO A 196 -1.02 8.98 27.41
C PRO A 196 0.27 9.12 28.21
N ASP A 197 0.51 10.29 28.82
CA ASP A 197 1.73 10.59 29.57
C ASP A 197 1.75 9.86 30.93
N SER A 198 0.57 9.57 31.48
CA SER A 198 0.41 8.79 32.71
C SER A 198 0.28 7.27 32.50
N ALA A 199 0.11 6.85 31.24
CA ALA A 199 -0.28 5.49 30.89
C ALA A 199 0.83 4.45 31.17
N LYS A 200 0.48 3.42 31.94
CA LYS A 200 1.42 2.37 32.37
C LYS A 200 1.70 1.38 31.24
N PHE A 201 2.88 0.74 31.30
CA PHE A 201 3.20 -0.36 30.38
C PHE A 201 2.30 -1.56 30.69
N PRO A 202 1.60 -2.12 29.69
CA PRO A 202 0.82 -3.34 29.88
C PRO A 202 1.78 -4.51 30.09
N THR A 203 1.56 -5.29 31.15
CA THR A 203 2.43 -6.41 31.49
C THR A 203 1.68 -7.74 31.65
N THR A 204 2.41 -8.82 31.43
CA THR A 204 1.98 -10.19 31.72
C THR A 204 3.09 -10.95 32.44
N SER A 205 2.74 -12.05 33.10
CA SER A 205 3.71 -12.93 33.77
C SER A 205 3.78 -14.26 33.03
N ILE A 206 4.95 -14.58 32.47
CA ILE A 206 5.22 -15.84 31.76
C ILE A 206 6.38 -16.52 32.48
N GLY A 207 6.15 -17.73 33.00
CA GLY A 207 7.20 -18.51 33.68
C GLY A 207 7.82 -17.81 34.91
N GLY A 208 7.09 -16.89 35.55
CA GLY A 208 7.57 -16.13 36.71
C GLY A 208 8.34 -14.84 36.38
N SER A 209 8.58 -14.54 35.11
CA SER A 209 9.18 -13.29 34.65
C SER A 209 8.10 -12.32 34.17
N THR A 210 8.33 -11.02 34.38
CA THR A 210 7.44 -9.95 33.91
C THR A 210 7.80 -9.55 32.49
N TYR A 211 6.79 -9.51 31.62
CA TYR A 211 6.91 -9.10 30.22
C TYR A 211 6.04 -7.89 29.94
N VAL A 212 6.59 -6.87 29.30
CA VAL A 212 5.82 -5.82 28.63
C VAL A 212 5.21 -6.40 27.36
N MET A 213 3.91 -6.19 27.14
CA MET A 213 3.21 -6.73 25.96
C MET A 213 3.16 -5.71 24.82
N VAL A 214 3.59 -6.12 23.64
CA VAL A 214 3.49 -5.36 22.39
C VAL A 214 2.98 -6.28 21.28
N PHE A 215 2.25 -5.73 20.33
CA PHE A 215 1.76 -6.43 19.15
C PHE A 215 2.16 -5.70 17.88
N THR A 216 2.33 -6.44 16.79
CA THR A 216 2.75 -5.93 15.47
C THR A 216 1.62 -5.30 14.67
N SER A 217 0.39 -5.33 15.20
CA SER A 217 -0.78 -4.64 14.67
C SER A 217 -1.92 -4.67 15.69
N PRO A 218 -2.93 -3.77 15.57
CA PRO A 218 -4.18 -3.87 16.33
C PRO A 218 -4.88 -5.23 16.12
N GLU A 219 -4.74 -5.84 14.95
CA GLU A 219 -5.28 -7.15 14.63
C GLU A 219 -4.62 -8.25 15.44
N SER A 220 -3.29 -8.26 15.53
CA SER A 220 -2.54 -9.21 16.37
C SER A 220 -2.85 -9.05 17.86
N LEU A 221 -3.18 -7.84 18.32
CA LEU A 221 -3.68 -7.60 19.68
C LEU A 221 -5.06 -8.23 19.90
N GLY A 222 -5.92 -8.18 18.89
CA GLY A 222 -7.32 -8.60 18.97
C GLY A 222 -8.25 -7.47 19.39
N GLN A 223 -9.24 -7.77 20.24
CA GLN A 223 -10.25 -6.80 20.66
C GLN A 223 -9.76 -5.95 21.84
N GLY A 224 -9.88 -4.63 21.76
CA GLY A 224 -9.56 -3.73 22.85
C GLY A 224 -9.06 -2.36 22.38
N LEU A 225 -8.92 -1.43 23.33
CA LEU A 225 -8.23 -0.17 23.06
C LEU A 225 -6.72 -0.42 23.02
N TYR A 226 -6.03 0.40 22.23
CA TYR A 226 -4.59 0.30 22.06
C TYR A 226 -3.96 1.68 21.92
N ARG A 227 -2.66 1.75 22.18
CA ARG A 227 -1.82 2.91 21.89
C ARG A 227 -0.63 2.49 21.05
N ARG A 228 -0.19 3.36 20.14
CA ARG A 228 0.98 3.12 19.29
C ARG A 228 2.27 3.39 20.06
N THR A 229 3.34 2.69 19.69
CA THR A 229 4.68 2.86 20.26
C THR A 229 5.75 2.58 19.20
N THR A 230 7.02 2.70 19.58
CA THR A 230 8.17 2.37 18.74
C THR A 230 9.25 1.71 19.60
N PHE A 231 10.17 0.95 19.00
CA PHE A 231 11.32 0.40 19.75
C PHE A 231 12.14 1.49 20.46
N ALA A 232 12.24 2.69 19.85
CA ALA A 232 12.90 3.84 20.46
C ALA A 232 12.15 4.35 21.71
N ALA A 233 10.84 4.53 21.62
CA ALA A 233 10.00 4.98 22.74
C ALA A 233 10.00 3.96 23.88
N LEU A 234 9.89 2.67 23.55
CA LEU A 234 10.02 1.57 24.50
C LEU A 234 11.36 1.64 25.24
N ALA A 235 12.48 1.67 24.50
CA ALA A 235 13.81 1.70 25.10
C ALA A 235 14.06 2.93 25.98
N GLN A 236 13.50 4.09 25.61
CA GLN A 236 13.66 5.34 26.36
C GLN A 236 12.88 5.34 27.69
N ALA A 237 11.67 4.77 27.70
CA ALA A 237 10.77 4.80 28.85
C ALA A 237 10.70 3.45 29.60
N TRP A 238 11.70 2.57 29.41
CA TRP A 238 11.67 1.20 29.91
C TRP A 238 11.42 1.16 31.43
N PRO A 239 10.35 0.50 31.90
CA PRO A 239 9.86 0.67 33.28
C PRO A 239 10.74 0.00 34.34
N ASP A 240 11.31 -1.16 34.01
CA ASP A 240 12.16 -1.95 34.92
C ASP A 240 13.17 -2.76 34.08
N PRO A 241 14.49 -2.62 34.34
CA PRO A 241 15.52 -3.37 33.61
C PRO A 241 15.42 -4.89 33.72
N ALA A 242 14.75 -5.42 34.75
CA ALA A 242 14.55 -6.86 34.92
C ALA A 242 13.41 -7.42 34.05
N TRP A 243 12.58 -6.55 33.48
CA TRP A 243 11.45 -6.96 32.65
C TRP A 243 11.88 -7.19 31.20
N GLN A 244 11.20 -8.12 30.55
CA GLN A 244 11.42 -8.45 29.14
C GLN A 244 10.28 -7.88 28.27
N LEU A 245 10.47 -7.89 26.95
CA LEU A 245 9.43 -7.60 25.97
C LEU A 245 8.85 -8.91 25.46
N ALA A 246 7.53 -9.04 25.43
CA ALA A 246 6.84 -10.06 24.65
C ALA A 246 6.13 -9.40 23.48
N ILE A 247 6.56 -9.75 22.26
CA ILE A 247 5.92 -9.30 21.02
C ILE A 247 5.02 -10.43 20.51
N ASN A 248 3.77 -10.10 20.20
CA ASN A 248 2.76 -11.04 19.70
C ASN A 248 2.56 -12.23 20.66
N ALA A 249 2.49 -11.93 21.96
CA ALA A 249 2.32 -12.93 23.01
C ALA A 249 1.06 -13.79 22.75
N GLY A 250 1.22 -15.11 22.75
CA GLY A 250 0.17 -16.08 22.46
C GLY A 250 -0.05 -16.38 20.97
N LEU A 251 0.67 -15.72 20.05
CA LEU A 251 0.58 -15.97 18.61
C LEU A 251 1.73 -16.84 18.10
N PRO A 252 1.57 -17.51 16.94
CA PRO A 252 2.63 -18.32 16.34
C PRO A 252 3.95 -17.57 16.15
N SER A 253 3.91 -16.27 15.84
CA SER A 253 5.10 -15.46 15.68
C SER A 253 5.78 -15.03 16.99
N GLU A 254 5.25 -15.34 18.18
CA GLU A 254 5.69 -14.79 19.47
C GLU A 254 7.23 -14.70 19.63
N VAL A 255 7.76 -13.56 20.07
CA VAL A 255 9.18 -13.44 20.41
C VAL A 255 9.38 -12.69 21.72
N HIS A 256 10.34 -13.17 22.51
CA HIS A 256 10.75 -12.58 23.76
C HIS A 256 12.11 -11.91 23.61
N LEU A 257 12.20 -10.64 23.99
CA LEU A 257 13.42 -9.84 23.88
C LEU A 257 13.76 -9.23 25.23
N ASP A 258 15.03 -9.21 25.61
CA ASP A 258 15.48 -8.40 26.74
C ASP A 258 15.62 -6.92 26.34
N GLN A 259 15.78 -6.04 27.34
CA GLN A 259 15.95 -4.60 27.11
C GLN A 259 17.14 -4.30 26.18
N ALA A 260 18.23 -5.05 26.27
CA ALA A 260 19.42 -4.84 25.46
C ALA A 260 19.16 -5.20 23.98
N ALA A 261 18.38 -6.24 23.71
CA ALA A 261 17.93 -6.62 22.39
C ALA A 261 16.97 -5.58 21.80
N VAL A 262 16.05 -5.04 22.60
CA VAL A 262 15.18 -3.93 22.18
C VAL A 262 16.01 -2.70 21.77
N ALA A 263 17.03 -2.34 22.55
CA ALA A 263 17.92 -1.22 22.22
C ALA A 263 18.68 -1.43 20.90
N ARG A 264 18.98 -2.68 20.51
CA ARG A 264 19.61 -3.01 19.21
C ARG A 264 18.66 -2.92 18.02
N LEU A 265 17.34 -2.95 18.28
CA LEU A 265 16.30 -2.80 17.26
C LEU A 265 15.92 -1.34 17.00
N ILE A 266 16.49 -0.39 17.75
CA ILE A 266 16.34 1.03 17.45
C ILE A 266 17.06 1.28 16.11
N PRO A 267 16.35 1.74 15.07
CA PRO A 267 17.00 2.13 13.82
C PRO A 267 18.08 3.17 14.14
N ALA A 268 19.26 3.05 13.54
CA ALA A 268 20.22 4.14 13.60
C ALA A 268 19.50 5.43 13.17
N PRO A 269 19.74 6.58 13.83
CA PRO A 269 19.18 7.83 13.37
C PRO A 269 19.52 7.92 11.89
N GLN A 270 18.48 7.96 11.04
CA GLN A 270 18.68 8.37 9.67
C GLN A 270 19.37 9.71 9.80
N GLN A 271 20.66 9.79 9.45
CA GLN A 271 21.25 11.08 9.18
C GLN A 271 20.23 11.75 8.27
N PRO A 272 19.78 12.98 8.60
CA PRO A 272 18.99 13.72 7.65
C PRO A 272 19.79 13.63 6.37
N VAL A 273 19.26 12.93 5.37
CA VAL A 273 19.64 13.22 4.01
C VAL A 273 19.30 14.69 3.94
N MET A 274 20.33 15.54 4.01
CA MET A 274 20.16 16.93 3.69
C MET A 274 19.47 16.88 2.34
N ALA A 275 18.19 17.23 2.32
CA ALA A 275 17.55 17.58 1.08
C ALA A 275 18.53 18.55 0.44
N ALA A 276 19.14 18.14 -0.66
CA ALA A 276 19.91 19.08 -1.46
C ALA A 276 19.00 20.30 -1.60
N PRO A 277 19.50 21.52 -1.36
CA PRO A 277 18.66 22.71 -1.44
C PRO A 277 17.93 22.63 -2.78
N VAL A 278 16.59 22.58 -2.73
CA VAL A 278 15.78 22.64 -3.93
C VAL A 278 16.20 23.94 -4.61
N PRO A 279 16.84 23.91 -5.79
CA PRO A 279 17.22 25.14 -6.44
C PRO A 279 15.93 25.91 -6.73
N ASP A 280 15.87 27.16 -6.26
CA ASP A 280 14.73 28.10 -6.43
C ASP A 280 14.38 28.41 -7.91
N LYS A 281 15.05 27.74 -8.85
CA LYS A 281 14.62 27.59 -10.23
C LYS A 281 14.92 26.15 -10.63
N ALA A 282 13.86 25.40 -10.99
CA ALA A 282 14.05 24.21 -11.81
C ALA A 282 14.91 24.60 -13.02
N PRO A 283 16.02 23.90 -13.31
CA PRO A 283 16.74 24.14 -14.54
C PRO A 283 15.75 23.95 -15.69
N ILE A 284 15.61 24.96 -16.54
CA ILE A 284 14.86 24.84 -17.78
C ILE A 284 15.44 23.62 -18.49
N PRO A 285 14.66 22.56 -18.78
CA PRO A 285 15.18 21.46 -19.57
C PRO A 285 15.53 22.05 -20.93
N ILE A 286 16.82 22.22 -21.21
CA ILE A 286 17.30 22.66 -22.51
C ILE A 286 16.97 21.52 -23.47
N ARG A 287 15.85 21.64 -24.18
CA ARG A 287 15.57 20.79 -25.34
C ARG A 287 16.56 21.18 -26.42
N ALA A 288 17.54 20.31 -26.68
CA ALA A 288 18.47 20.49 -27.77
C ALA A 288 17.68 20.63 -29.10
N PRO A 289 17.90 21.69 -29.90
CA PRO A 289 17.28 21.81 -31.21
C PRO A 289 17.65 20.63 -32.12
N GLN A 290 16.81 20.34 -33.10
CA GLN A 290 17.14 19.36 -34.13
C GLN A 290 18.46 19.72 -34.80
N GLY A 291 19.36 18.75 -34.96
CA GLY A 291 20.67 18.97 -35.56
C GLY A 291 21.76 19.41 -34.58
N THR A 292 21.48 19.47 -33.27
CA THR A 292 22.51 19.75 -32.25
C THR A 292 23.63 18.73 -32.34
N ARG A 293 24.90 19.17 -32.40
CA ARG A 293 26.06 18.28 -32.55
C ARG A 293 26.80 18.11 -31.23
N LEU A 294 27.08 16.87 -30.88
CA LEU A 294 27.98 16.50 -29.80
C LEU A 294 29.38 16.35 -30.38
N TRP A 295 30.38 16.97 -29.74
CA TRP A 295 31.76 16.97 -30.17
C TRP A 295 32.64 16.24 -29.16
N TYR A 296 33.66 15.55 -29.64
CA TYR A 296 34.74 15.02 -28.81
C TYR A 296 35.96 15.93 -28.96
N TRP A 297 36.48 16.38 -27.82
CA TRP A 297 37.71 17.18 -27.74
C TRP A 297 38.75 16.45 -26.88
N PRO A 298 39.86 15.99 -27.46
CA PRO A 298 40.90 15.25 -26.73
C PRO A 298 41.85 16.13 -25.88
N GLY A 299 41.60 17.44 -25.76
CA GLY A 299 42.44 18.37 -24.98
C GLY A 299 43.42 19.17 -25.84
N GLU A 300 44.06 18.54 -26.82
CA GLU A 300 44.85 19.17 -27.89
C GLU A 300 44.52 18.48 -29.24
N GLY A 301 44.01 19.22 -30.22
CA GLY A 301 43.61 18.67 -31.53
C GLY A 301 42.44 19.41 -32.18
N GLU A 302 41.90 18.89 -33.28
CA GLU A 302 40.71 19.44 -33.97
C GLU A 302 39.43 18.79 -33.41
N GLU A 303 38.37 19.58 -33.17
CA GLU A 303 37.08 19.08 -32.65
C GLU A 303 36.45 18.11 -33.66
N THR A 304 36.14 16.88 -33.22
CA THR A 304 35.49 15.87 -34.07
C THR A 304 34.03 15.69 -33.66
N PRO A 305 33.04 15.79 -34.57
CA PRO A 305 31.64 15.58 -34.22
C PRO A 305 31.37 14.09 -34.04
N VAL A 306 30.80 13.70 -32.90
CA VAL A 306 30.52 12.29 -32.55
C VAL A 306 29.06 11.89 -32.70
N ALA A 307 28.12 12.82 -32.53
CA ALA A 307 26.70 12.53 -32.69
C ALA A 307 25.90 13.79 -33.04
N VAL A 308 24.73 13.59 -33.66
CA VAL A 308 23.76 14.65 -33.95
C VAL A 308 22.43 14.29 -33.31
N TYR A 309 21.82 15.25 -32.61
CA TYR A 309 20.53 15.08 -31.95
C TYR A 309 19.37 15.17 -32.95
N ASP A 310 18.53 14.15 -32.98
CA ASP A 310 17.25 14.16 -33.67
C ASP A 310 16.12 14.47 -32.68
N ALA A 311 15.56 15.68 -32.79
CA ALA A 311 14.50 16.13 -31.91
C ALA A 311 13.14 15.45 -32.19
N ILE A 312 12.97 14.79 -33.35
CA ILE A 312 11.73 14.08 -33.71
C ILE A 312 11.67 12.73 -32.98
N GLY A 313 12.79 12.00 -32.95
CA GLY A 313 12.92 10.72 -32.26
C GLY A 313 13.38 10.82 -30.80
N GLY A 314 13.87 11.99 -30.35
CA GLY A 314 14.42 12.17 -29.02
C GLY A 314 15.73 11.42 -28.76
N VAL A 315 16.48 11.12 -29.82
CA VAL A 315 17.67 10.24 -29.78
C VAL A 315 18.90 10.92 -30.38
N TRP A 316 20.08 10.53 -29.91
CA TRP A 316 21.35 10.94 -30.47
C TRP A 316 21.80 9.94 -31.54
N THR A 317 22.01 10.42 -32.75
CA THR A 317 22.47 9.59 -33.88
C THR A 317 23.98 9.76 -34.06
N PRO A 318 24.79 8.70 -33.95
CA PRO A 318 26.24 8.80 -34.15
C PRO A 318 26.60 9.30 -35.55
N VAL A 319 27.60 10.18 -35.66
CA VAL A 319 28.20 10.52 -36.96
C VAL A 319 29.21 9.43 -37.31
N ALA A 320 29.01 8.73 -38.43
CA ALA A 320 29.97 7.73 -38.89
C ALA A 320 31.31 8.40 -39.17
N ILE A 321 32.33 8.05 -38.38
CA ILE A 321 33.71 8.46 -38.65
C ILE A 321 34.14 7.71 -39.92
N PRO A 322 34.62 8.38 -40.99
CA PRO A 322 35.19 7.69 -42.13
C PRO A 322 36.34 6.82 -41.62
N ALA A 323 36.34 5.53 -41.96
CA ALA A 323 37.45 4.65 -41.64
C ALA A 323 38.77 5.30 -42.11
N PRO A 324 39.83 5.33 -41.30
CA PRO A 324 41.11 5.78 -41.79
C PRO A 324 41.52 4.87 -42.95
N TRP A 325 41.75 5.49 -44.10
CA TRP A 325 42.19 4.85 -45.33
C TRP A 325 43.36 3.91 -45.07
N GLY A 326 43.26 2.68 -45.57
CA GLY A 326 44.40 1.78 -45.68
C GLY A 326 45.28 2.20 -46.84
N GLU A 327 46.55 2.53 -46.54
CA GLU A 327 47.79 1.88 -46.99
C GLU A 327 48.98 2.57 -46.31
#